data_AF-A0ABC9TYP6-F1
#
_entry.id   AF-A0ABC9TYP6-F1
#
_cell.length_a   1.000
_cell.length_b   1.000
_cell.length_c   1.000
_cell.angle_alpha   90.00
_cell.angle_beta   90.00
_cell.angle_gamma   90.00
#
_symmetry.space_group_name_H-M   'P 1'
#
loop_
_entity.id
_entity.type
_entity.pdbx_description
1 polymer ?
#
loop_
_entity_poly.entity_id
_entity_poly.type
_entity_poly.pdbx_seq_one_letter_code
_entity_poly.pdbx_strand_id
1 'polypeptide(L)'
;MIKGTTKSGFKYEVDESAADNMELIDALAEAAGDDMLAISNVCKMLLGKDMRKKLYDHVRAADGRVPIKNAVDEIMEIMQAMGDKGKK
;
A
#
# COMPACT_ATOMS: atom_id res chain seq x y z
N MET A 1 14.71 4.44 3.07
CA MET A 1 13.92 3.18 3.10
C MET A 1 13.13 3.09 4.40
N ILE A 2 11.81 3.06 4.31
CA ILE A 2 10.88 3.03 5.43
C ILE A 2 10.46 1.60 5.70
N LYS A 3 10.69 1.10 6.92
CA LYS A 3 10.25 -0.22 7.35
C LYS A 3 9.14 -0.11 8.40
N GLY A 4 8.25 -1.10 8.42
CA GLY A 4 7.19 -1.18 9.41
C GLY A 4 6.48 -2.52 9.43
N THR A 5 5.48 -2.63 10.28
CA THR A 5 4.61 -3.80 10.37
C THR A 5 3.18 -3.33 10.55
N THR A 6 2.26 -3.84 9.73
CA THR A 6 0.83 -3.55 9.85
C THR A 6 0.22 -4.30 11.04
N LYS A 7 -1.01 -3.96 11.41
CA LYS A 7 -1.73 -4.61 12.52
C LYS A 7 -1.99 -6.09 12.27
N SER A 8 -2.07 -6.54 11.01
CA SER A 8 -2.19 -7.96 10.68
C SER A 8 -0.86 -8.72 10.76
N GLY A 9 0.25 -8.02 10.99
CA GLY A 9 1.59 -8.60 11.05
C GLY A 9 2.36 -8.59 9.72
N PHE A 10 1.83 -7.94 8.68
CA PHE A 10 2.56 -7.81 7.41
C PHE A 10 3.76 -6.89 7.59
N LYS A 11 4.96 -7.42 7.33
CA LYS A 11 6.20 -6.64 7.34
C LYS A 11 6.44 -6.03 5.97
N TYR A 12 6.58 -4.71 5.94
CA TYR A 12 6.79 -3.96 4.72
C TYR A 12 8.09 -3.17 4.76
N GLU A 13 8.65 -2.98 3.57
CA GLU A 13 9.80 -2.12 3.31
C GLU A 13 9.49 -1.33 2.05
N VAL A 14 9.42 -0.01 2.21
CA VAL A 14 9.05 0.94 1.16
C VAL A 14 10.24 1.84 0.91
N ASP A 15 10.44 2.24 -0.34
CA ASP A 15 11.42 3.28 -0.62
C ASP A 15 10.89 4.63 -0.09
N GLU A 16 11.77 5.44 0.47
CA GLU A 16 11.41 6.77 0.95
C GLU A 16 11.17 7.73 -0.22
N SER A 17 11.86 7.52 -1.34
CA SER A 17 11.59 8.22 -2.60
C SER A 17 10.22 7.88 -3.20
N ALA A 18 9.65 6.71 -2.87
CA ALA A 18 8.29 6.38 -3.28
C ALA A 18 7.25 7.21 -2.51
N ALA A 19 7.57 7.63 -1.27
CA ALA A 19 6.72 8.51 -0.47
C ALA A 19 6.85 9.98 -0.90
N ASP A 20 8.02 10.40 -1.39
CA ASP A 20 8.27 11.72 -1.98
C ASP A 20 8.01 11.71 -3.50
N ASN A 21 6.81 11.30 -3.91
CA ASN A 21 6.41 11.23 -5.31
C ASN A 21 5.05 11.91 -5.54
N MET A 22 5.03 12.99 -6.32
CA MET A 22 3.80 13.72 -6.64
C MET A 22 2.80 12.86 -7.43
N GLU A 23 3.26 11.93 -8.26
CA GLU A 23 2.38 10.99 -8.98
C GLU A 23 1.67 10.03 -8.01
N LEU A 24 2.24 9.74 -6.85
CA LEU A 24 1.56 8.95 -5.81
C LEU A 24 0.40 9.75 -5.20
N ILE A 25 0.55 11.07 -5.07
CA ILE A 25 -0.50 11.97 -4.59
C ILE A 25 -1.63 12.07 -5.61
N ASP A 26 -1.31 12.16 -6.89
CA ASP A 26 -2.31 12.17 -7.96
C ASP A 26 -3.10 10.85 -8.00
N ALA A 27 -2.41 9.71 -7.93
CA ALA A 27 -3.05 8.39 -7.87
C ALA A 27 -3.94 8.22 -6.61
N LEU A 28 -3.60 8.88 -5.51
CA LEU A 28 -4.43 8.91 -4.30
C LEU A 28 -5.67 9.78 -4.46
N ALA A 29 -5.54 10.94 -5.11
CA ALA A 29 -6.68 11.81 -5.39
C ALA A 29 -7.69 11.11 -6.32
N GLU A 30 -7.20 10.37 -7.31
CA GLU A 30 -8.02 9.51 -8.18
C GLU A 30 -8.70 8.37 -7.38
N ALA A 31 -7.97 7.72 -6.47
CA ALA A 31 -8.52 6.66 -5.62
C ALA A 31 -9.61 7.15 -4.66
N ALA A 32 -9.54 8.40 -4.21
CA ALA A 32 -10.58 9.03 -3.40
C ALA A 32 -11.85 9.36 -4.22
N GLY A 33 -11.73 9.47 -5.55
CA GLY A 33 -12.79 9.82 -6.49
C GLY A 33 -13.68 8.68 -6.98
N ASP A 34 -13.74 7.56 -6.24
CA ASP A 34 -14.52 6.34 -6.55
C ASP A 34 -13.85 5.36 -7.56
N ASP A 35 -12.58 5.59 -7.93
CA ASP A 35 -11.84 4.66 -8.80
C ASP A 35 -11.03 3.62 -8.00
N MET A 36 -11.61 2.43 -7.82
CA MET A 36 -10.92 1.29 -7.20
C MET A 36 -9.66 0.84 -7.96
N LEU A 37 -9.52 1.13 -9.26
CA LEU A 37 -8.32 0.78 -10.03
C LEU A 37 -7.14 1.69 -9.67
N ALA A 38 -7.42 2.93 -9.27
CA ALA A 38 -6.39 3.86 -8.80
C ALA A 38 -5.71 3.34 -7.52
N ILE A 39 -6.43 2.65 -6.63
CA ILE A 39 -5.82 1.97 -5.45
C ILE A 39 -4.81 0.90 -5.89
N SER A 40 -5.10 0.15 -6.95
CA SER A 40 -4.15 -0.83 -7.49
C SER A 40 -2.87 -0.15 -8.03
N ASN A 41 -2.97 1.06 -8.57
CA ASN A 41 -1.81 1.83 -9.02
C ASN A 41 -1.02 2.39 -7.84
N VAL A 42 -1.68 2.99 -6.84
CA VAL A 42 -1.06 3.39 -5.57
C VAL A 42 -0.27 2.22 -4.98
N CYS A 43 -0.86 1.03 -4.93
CA CYS A 43 -0.22 -0.17 -4.41
C CYS A 43 1.07 -0.53 -5.16
N LYS A 44 1.10 -0.39 -6.49
CA LYS A 44 2.29 -0.66 -7.31
C LYS A 44 3.36 0.41 -7.11
N MET A 45 2.98 1.69 -7.06
CA MET A 45 3.93 2.80 -6.91
C MET A 45 4.57 2.79 -5.52
N LEU A 46 3.77 2.48 -4.50
CA LEU A 46 4.20 2.43 -3.12
C LEU A 46 5.08 1.21 -2.84
N LEU A 47 4.57 0.01 -3.10
CA LEU A 47 5.22 -1.24 -2.69
C LEU A 47 6.18 -1.79 -3.76
N GLY A 48 6.15 -1.25 -4.97
CA GLY A 48 6.84 -1.85 -6.11
C GLY A 48 6.31 -3.26 -6.42
N LYS A 49 7.05 -4.00 -7.26
CA LYS A 49 6.62 -5.33 -7.73
C LYS A 49 6.74 -6.41 -6.66
N ASP A 50 7.86 -6.44 -5.94
CA ASP A 50 8.19 -7.53 -5.03
C ASP A 50 7.43 -7.44 -3.70
N MET A 51 7.33 -6.26 -3.11
CA MET A 51 6.61 -6.08 -1.85
C MET A 51 5.10 -6.23 -2.06
N ARG A 52 4.56 -5.80 -3.22
CA ARG A 52 3.17 -6.06 -3.60
C ARG A 52 2.85 -7.54 -3.71
N LYS A 53 3.76 -8.35 -4.26
CA LYS A 53 3.58 -9.81 -4.31
C LYS A 53 3.51 -10.39 -2.89
N LYS A 54 4.41 -9.97 -2.00
CA LYS A 54 4.41 -10.40 -0.59
C LYS A 54 3.11 -10.00 0.13
N LEU A 55 2.62 -8.79 -0.11
CA LEU A 55 1.33 -8.35 0.43
C LEU A 55 0.21 -9.28 -0.02
N TYR A 56 0.14 -9.58 -1.31
CA TYR A 56 -0.89 -10.45 -1.86
C TYR A 56 -0.81 -11.88 -1.34
N ASP A 57 0.40 -12.41 -1.14
CA ASP A 57 0.58 -13.73 -0.53
C ASP A 57 0.18 -13.71 0.96
N HIS A 58 0.41 -12.61 1.68
CA HIS A 58 0.01 -12.43 3.09
C HIS A 58 -1.52 -12.39 3.28
N VAL A 59 -2.23 -11.65 2.42
CA VAL A 59 -3.69 -11.51 2.54
C VAL A 59 -4.48 -12.59 1.77
N ARG A 60 -3.81 -13.52 1.07
CA ARG A 60 -4.47 -14.54 0.25
C ARG A 60 -5.35 -15.44 1.11
N ALA A 61 -6.61 -15.58 0.71
CA ALA A 61 -7.56 -16.47 1.36
C ALA A 61 -7.31 -17.94 0.98
N ALA A 62 -7.92 -18.86 1.74
CA ALA A 62 -7.80 -20.29 1.52
C ALA A 62 -8.29 -20.75 0.13
N ASP A 63 -9.17 -19.99 -0.53
CA ASP A 63 -9.64 -20.25 -1.89
C ASP A 63 -8.66 -19.76 -2.97
N GLY A 64 -7.50 -19.24 -2.58
CA GLY A 64 -6.45 -18.74 -3.46
C GLY A 64 -6.64 -17.31 -3.95
N ARG A 65 -7.76 -16.65 -3.63
CA ARG A 65 -8.03 -15.27 -4.03
C ARG A 65 -7.41 -14.27 -3.06
N VAL A 66 -7.14 -13.07 -3.56
CA VAL A 66 -6.70 -11.93 -2.75
C VAL A 66 -7.92 -11.05 -2.47
N PRO A 67 -8.45 -11.02 -1.23
CA PRO A 67 -9.58 -10.17 -0.91
C PRO A 67 -9.20 -8.71 -1.04
N ILE A 68 -9.96 -7.95 -1.84
CA ILE A 68 -9.72 -6.52 -2.08
C ILE A 68 -9.67 -5.78 -0.75
N LYS A 69 -10.66 -6.00 0.13
CA LYS A 69 -10.74 -5.34 1.43
C LYS A 69 -9.46 -5.51 2.25
N ASN A 70 -8.98 -6.74 2.40
CA ASN A 70 -7.77 -7.01 3.17
C ASN A 70 -6.55 -6.32 2.55
N ALA A 71 -6.40 -6.36 1.22
CA ALA A 71 -5.30 -5.68 0.56
C ALA A 71 -5.38 -4.15 0.74
N VAL A 72 -6.56 -3.56 0.65
CA VAL A 72 -6.80 -2.12 0.84
C VAL A 72 -6.49 -1.71 2.28
N ASP A 73 -6.97 -2.46 3.27
CA ASP A 73 -6.72 -2.18 4.69
C ASP A 73 -5.22 -2.14 5.00
N GLU A 74 -4.44 -3.09 4.48
CA GLU A 74 -2.99 -3.12 4.63
C GLU A 74 -2.31 -1.90 3.98
N ILE A 75 -2.71 -1.53 2.76
CA ILE A 75 -2.15 -0.37 2.05
C ILE A 75 -2.44 0.91 2.82
N MET A 76 -3.68 1.08 3.30
CA MET A 76 -4.09 2.26 4.07
C MET A 76 -3.29 2.39 5.36
N GLU A 77 -3.02 1.29 6.06
CA GLU A 77 -2.16 1.30 7.25
C GLU A 77 -0.72 1.68 6.94
N ILE A 78 -0.15 1.13 5.86
CA ILE A 78 1.21 1.47 5.40
C ILE A 78 1.29 2.97 5.08
N MET A 79 0.29 3.51 4.39
CA MET A 79 0.21 4.92 4.03
C MET A 79 0.05 5.84 5.24
N GLN A 80 -0.83 5.51 6.18
CA GLN A 80 -0.97 6.26 7.44
C GLN A 80 0.37 6.29 8.19
N ALA A 81 1.06 5.14 8.29
CA ALA A 81 2.35 5.05 8.95
C ALA A 81 3.46 5.87 8.26
N MET A 82 3.35 6.14 6.95
CA MET A 82 4.27 7.03 6.23
C MET A 82 3.88 8.50 6.38
N GLY A 83 2.59 8.84 6.27
CA GLY A 83 2.09 10.20 6.44
C GLY A 83 2.36 10.76 7.84
N ASP A 84 2.28 9.93 8.88
CA ASP A 84 2.64 10.32 10.25
C ASP A 84 4.15 10.52 10.44
N LYS A 85 4.99 9.86 9.63
CA LYS A 85 6.45 10.08 9.63
C LYS A 85 6.82 11.37 8.89
N GLY A 86 6.12 11.74 7.82
CA GLY A 86 6.36 12.97 7.07
C GLY A 86 5.86 14.26 7.74
N LYS A 87 4.99 14.15 8.75
CA LYS A 87 4.50 15.28 9.56
C LYS A 87 5.43 15.67 10.72
N LYS A 88 6.52 14.94 10.95
CA LYS A 88 7.47 15.19 12.06
C LYS A 88 8.71 15.95 11.61
#